data_AF-A0A2D6AR99-F1
#
_entry.id   AF-A0A2D6AR99-F1
#
_cell.length_a   1.000
_cell.length_b   1.000
_cell.length_c   1.000
_cell.angle_alpha   90.00
_cell.angle_beta   90.00
_cell.angle_gamma   90.00
#
_symmetry.space_group_name_H-M   'P 1'
#
loop_
_entity.id
_entity.type
_entity.pdbx_description
1 polymer ?
#
loop_
_entity_poly.entity_id
_entity_poly.type
_entity_poly.pdbx_seq_one_letter_code
_entity_poly.pdbx_strand_id
1 'polypeptide(L)'
;MDNIMIWIEDFEILFREDKLMDFFPTEKMSDDEKVNAVMRFFIYFSGISYLIQNKAVYLYIPPIVGGLMYFLHMTNSRNKRVEPADDSYVEVRPRKVNYQRPTRDNPFMNLRLTDYGTKRRIKPALRNKKSYKKASSYFDNLFKGTDDLHDQENFLRKYYTMPVTTVPDNGVKFAKWCYRTRGRNFQGYSPLNNHLHR
;
A
#
# COMPACT_ATOMS: atom_id res chain seq x y z
N MET A 1 -14.69 -21.22 -11.83
CA MET A 1 -14.84 -20.23 -10.75
C MET A 1 -15.57 -19.07 -11.37
N ASP A 2 -16.85 -18.95 -11.05
CA ASP A 2 -17.71 -17.96 -11.69
C ASP A 2 -17.31 -16.58 -11.18
N ASN A 3 -17.06 -15.66 -12.12
CA ASN A 3 -16.72 -14.29 -11.79
C ASN A 3 -18.01 -13.59 -11.34
N ILE A 4 -18.21 -13.50 -10.03
CA ILE A 4 -19.41 -12.92 -9.44
C ILE A 4 -19.27 -11.40 -9.47
N MET A 5 -20.07 -10.77 -10.33
CA MET A 5 -20.14 -9.31 -10.45
C MET A 5 -20.79 -8.68 -9.23
N ILE A 6 -20.49 -7.41 -8.99
CA ILE A 6 -21.14 -6.62 -7.95
C ILE A 6 -22.59 -6.31 -8.36
N TRP A 7 -23.50 -6.27 -7.39
CA TRP A 7 -24.94 -6.01 -7.62
C TRP A 7 -25.23 -4.67 -8.30
N ILE A 8 -24.26 -3.74 -8.26
CA ILE A 8 -24.32 -2.44 -8.94
C ILE A 8 -24.29 -2.61 -10.47
N GLU A 9 -23.60 -3.63 -10.96
CA GLU A 9 -23.51 -3.95 -12.39
C GLU A 9 -24.69 -4.80 -12.84
N ASP A 10 -25.12 -5.74 -12.00
CA ASP A 10 -26.26 -6.61 -12.25
C ASP A 10 -27.11 -6.79 -10.99
N PHE A 11 -28.30 -6.19 -11.00
CA PHE A 11 -29.23 -6.25 -9.87
C PHE A 11 -29.86 -7.64 -9.70
N GLU A 12 -29.93 -8.46 -10.75
CA GLU A 12 -30.52 -9.79 -10.73
C GLU A 12 -29.76 -10.73 -9.78
N ILE A 13 -28.46 -10.46 -9.57
CA ILE A 13 -27.61 -11.26 -8.70
C ILE A 13 -28.10 -11.29 -7.25
N LEU A 14 -28.84 -10.27 -6.79
CA LEU A 14 -29.38 -10.23 -5.44
C LEU A 14 -30.47 -11.28 -5.20
N PHE A 15 -31.17 -11.72 -6.25
CA PHE A 15 -32.30 -12.64 -6.18
C PHE A 15 -31.99 -14.04 -6.73
N ARG A 16 -30.72 -14.33 -6.99
CA ARG A 16 -30.29 -15.64 -7.51
C ARG A 16 -30.48 -16.74 -6.47
N GLU A 17 -31.17 -17.82 -6.86
CA GLU A 17 -31.61 -18.90 -5.97
C GLU A 17 -30.47 -19.56 -5.18
N ASP A 18 -29.32 -19.75 -5.83
CA ASP A 18 -28.09 -20.34 -5.27
C ASP A 18 -27.44 -19.50 -4.18
N LYS A 19 -27.79 -18.21 -4.09
CA LYS A 19 -27.16 -17.24 -3.20
C LYS A 19 -28.14 -16.58 -2.22
N LEU A 20 -29.41 -17.02 -2.18
CA LEU A 20 -30.43 -16.47 -1.27
C LEU A 20 -30.06 -16.63 0.22
N MET A 21 -29.42 -17.74 0.58
CA MET A 21 -28.96 -17.98 1.95
C MET A 21 -27.61 -17.30 2.28
N ASP A 22 -26.90 -16.80 1.26
CA ASP A 22 -25.63 -16.09 1.40
C ASP A 22 -25.87 -14.59 1.65
N PHE A 23 -26.51 -14.26 2.76
CA PHE A 23 -26.77 -12.87 3.17
C PHE A 23 -25.80 -12.35 4.25
N PHE A 24 -24.93 -13.21 4.81
CA PHE A 24 -23.93 -12.79 5.78
C PHE A 24 -22.51 -12.88 5.17
N PRO A 25 -21.69 -11.82 5.24
CA PRO A 25 -20.35 -11.84 4.67
C PRO A 25 -19.44 -12.78 5.47
N THR A 26 -18.78 -13.71 4.77
CA THR A 26 -17.80 -14.64 5.38
C THR A 26 -16.41 -14.44 4.78
N GLU A 27 -15.37 -14.92 5.48
CA GLU A 27 -13.98 -14.78 5.02
C GLU A 27 -13.69 -15.49 3.70
N LYS A 28 -14.47 -16.52 3.36
CA LYS A 28 -14.30 -17.32 2.14
C LYS A 28 -14.83 -16.63 0.88
N MET A 29 -15.59 -15.56 1.04
CA MET A 29 -16.22 -14.82 -0.07
C MET A 29 -15.25 -13.83 -0.71
N SER A 30 -15.41 -13.61 -2.01
CA SER A 30 -14.77 -12.48 -2.71
C SER A 30 -15.28 -11.14 -2.16
N ASP A 31 -14.53 -10.07 -2.36
CA ASP A 31 -14.93 -8.73 -1.90
C ASP A 31 -16.25 -8.27 -2.54
N ASP A 32 -16.47 -8.61 -3.81
CA ASP A 32 -17.72 -8.29 -4.52
C ASP A 32 -18.90 -9.12 -3.99
N GLU A 33 -18.65 -10.39 -3.66
CA GLU A 33 -19.66 -11.27 -3.02
C GLU A 33 -20.07 -10.76 -1.64
N LYS A 34 -19.11 -10.25 -0.84
CA LYS A 34 -19.42 -9.68 0.48
C LYS A 34 -20.34 -8.47 0.35
N VAL A 35 -20.10 -7.60 -0.64
CA VAL A 35 -20.95 -6.43 -0.89
C VAL A 35 -22.36 -6.86 -1.29
N ASN A 36 -22.50 -7.91 -2.12
CA ASN A 36 -23.80 -8.48 -2.48
C ASN A 36 -24.52 -9.08 -1.26
N ALA A 37 -23.79 -9.82 -0.41
CA ALA A 37 -24.35 -10.40 0.82
C ALA A 37 -24.89 -9.32 1.76
N VAL A 38 -24.14 -8.23 1.97
CA VAL A 38 -24.59 -7.11 2.81
C VAL A 38 -25.86 -6.46 2.25
N MET A 39 -25.98 -6.28 0.93
CA MET A 39 -27.21 -5.76 0.34
C MET A 39 -28.41 -6.67 0.56
N ARG A 40 -28.24 -8.00 0.42
CA ARG A 40 -29.31 -8.97 0.71
C ARG A 40 -29.75 -8.91 2.17
N PHE A 41 -28.80 -8.79 3.10
CA PHE A 41 -29.11 -8.61 4.52
C PHE A 41 -30.05 -7.43 4.76
N PHE A 42 -29.78 -6.26 4.16
CA PHE A 42 -30.64 -5.09 4.33
C PHE A 42 -32.01 -5.23 3.65
N ILE A 43 -32.11 -5.96 2.54
CA ILE A 43 -33.40 -6.29 1.91
C ILE A 43 -34.23 -7.17 2.84
N TYR A 44 -33.66 -8.23 3.41
CA TYR A 44 -34.36 -9.12 4.34
C TYR A 44 -34.71 -8.42 5.64
N PHE A 45 -33.78 -7.65 6.20
CA PHE A 45 -33.99 -6.87 7.41
C PHE A 45 -35.14 -5.85 7.24
N SER A 46 -35.20 -5.18 6.09
CA SER A 46 -36.28 -4.27 5.73
C SER A 46 -37.63 -4.98 5.66
N GLY A 47 -37.71 -6.11 4.96
CA GLY A 47 -38.95 -6.90 4.83
C GLY A 47 -39.46 -7.39 6.18
N ILE A 48 -38.58 -7.98 7.00
CA ILE A 48 -38.93 -8.45 8.35
C ILE A 48 -39.39 -7.28 9.23
N SER A 49 -38.67 -6.16 9.21
CA SER A 49 -39.03 -4.98 10.00
C SER A 49 -40.36 -4.37 9.58
N TYR A 50 -40.66 -4.36 8.28
CA TYR A 50 -41.95 -3.94 7.76
C TYR A 50 -43.08 -4.84 8.26
N LEU A 51 -42.91 -6.17 8.27
CA LEU A 51 -43.91 -7.10 8.76
C LEU A 51 -44.21 -6.93 10.26
N ILE A 52 -43.19 -6.66 11.08
CA ILE A 52 -43.35 -6.49 12.53
C ILE A 52 -44.03 -5.16 12.86
N GLN A 53 -43.61 -4.07 12.22
CA GLN A 53 -44.01 -2.71 12.63
C GLN A 53 -45.11 -2.10 11.76
N ASN A 54 -45.34 -2.66 10.57
CA ASN A 54 -46.28 -2.17 9.55
C ASN A 54 -46.11 -0.68 9.20
N LYS A 55 -44.86 -0.19 9.24
CA LYS A 55 -44.51 1.18 8.85
C LYS A 55 -43.75 1.16 7.55
N ALA A 56 -44.24 1.88 6.54
CA ALA A 56 -43.58 2.03 5.24
C ALA A 56 -42.16 2.60 5.34
N VAL A 57 -41.82 3.27 6.46
CA VAL A 57 -40.47 3.79 6.75
C VAL A 57 -39.39 2.71 6.57
N TYR A 58 -39.67 1.45 6.93
CA TYR A 58 -38.71 0.36 6.82
C TYR A 58 -38.37 -0.03 5.38
N LEU A 59 -39.32 0.14 4.44
CA LEU A 59 -39.10 -0.14 3.02
C LEU A 59 -38.10 0.82 2.36
N TYR A 60 -37.81 1.97 2.98
CA TYR A 60 -36.78 2.90 2.50
C TYR A 60 -35.35 2.52 2.88
N ILE A 61 -35.15 1.51 3.76
CA ILE A 61 -33.80 1.11 4.18
C ILE A 61 -32.94 0.60 2.99
N PRO A 62 -33.39 -0.34 2.14
CA PRO A 62 -32.59 -0.85 1.03
C PRO A 62 -32.15 0.21 0.01
N PRO A 63 -33.00 1.14 -0.47
CA PRO A 63 -32.56 2.17 -1.40
C PRO A 63 -31.58 3.18 -0.76
N ILE A 64 -31.73 3.51 0.53
CA ILE A 64 -30.78 4.39 1.23
C ILE A 64 -29.41 3.72 1.34
N VAL A 65 -29.36 2.48 1.81
CA VAL A 65 -28.11 1.72 1.96
C VAL A 65 -27.48 1.44 0.60
N GLY A 66 -28.28 1.07 -0.40
CA GLY A 66 -27.83 0.88 -1.78
C GLY A 66 -27.23 2.16 -2.37
N GLY A 67 -27.85 3.32 -2.14
CA GLY A 67 -27.32 4.61 -2.56
C GLY A 67 -25.97 4.94 -1.90
N LEU A 68 -25.83 4.69 -0.59
CA LEU A 68 -24.57 4.85 0.14
C LEU A 68 -23.49 3.91 -0.40
N MET A 69 -23.81 2.63 -0.59
CA MET A 69 -22.91 1.62 -1.17
C MET A 69 -22.46 2.01 -2.58
N TYR A 70 -23.37 2.50 -3.42
CA TYR A 70 -23.06 3.01 -4.76
C TYR A 70 -22.10 4.21 -4.70
N PHE A 71 -22.33 5.15 -3.77
CA PHE A 71 -21.45 6.30 -3.56
C PHE A 71 -20.03 5.88 -3.12
N LEU A 72 -19.94 4.93 -2.18
CA LEU A 72 -18.67 4.36 -1.74
C LEU A 72 -17.96 3.63 -2.88
N HIS A 73 -18.67 2.84 -3.67
CA HIS A 73 -18.14 2.17 -4.85
C HIS A 73 -17.60 3.17 -5.86
N MET A 74 -18.34 4.24 -6.17
CA MET A 74 -17.89 5.27 -7.11
C MET A 74 -16.61 5.98 -6.61
N THR A 75 -16.50 6.21 -5.31
CA THR A 75 -15.32 6.87 -4.71
C THR A 75 -14.11 5.93 -4.68
N ASN A 76 -14.33 4.66 -4.33
CA ASN A 76 -13.27 3.65 -4.29
C ASN A 76 -12.78 3.28 -5.70
N SER A 77 -13.68 3.20 -6.69
CA SER A 77 -13.33 2.93 -8.08
C SER A 77 -12.53 4.07 -8.71
N ARG A 78 -12.68 5.32 -8.26
CA ARG A 78 -11.75 6.42 -8.63
C ARG A 78 -10.34 6.19 -8.07
N ASN A 79 -10.23 5.66 -6.85
CA ASN A 79 -8.93 5.34 -6.24
C ASN A 79 -8.29 4.07 -6.83
N LYS A 80 -9.07 3.12 -7.34
CA LYS A 80 -8.57 1.94 -8.09
C LYS A 80 -8.12 2.28 -9.52
N ARG A 81 -8.68 3.36 -10.12
CA ARG A 81 -8.27 3.91 -11.44
C ARG A 81 -7.08 4.87 -11.37
N VAL A 82 -6.71 5.32 -10.17
CA VAL A 82 -5.30 5.60 -9.92
C VAL A 82 -4.66 4.22 -9.97
N GLU A 83 -4.23 3.82 -11.15
CA GLU A 83 -3.29 2.71 -11.30
C GLU A 83 -2.28 2.83 -10.15
N PRO A 84 -1.98 1.77 -9.37
CA PRO A 84 -0.71 1.75 -8.68
C PRO A 84 0.30 2.04 -9.79
N ALA A 85 0.86 3.26 -9.79
CA ALA A 85 1.66 3.80 -10.88
C ALA A 85 2.52 2.66 -11.41
N ASP A 86 2.21 2.22 -12.62
CA ASP A 86 2.73 1.03 -13.28
C ASP A 86 3.92 0.44 -12.53
N ASP A 87 3.62 -0.49 -11.61
CA ASP A 87 4.61 -1.32 -10.95
C ASP A 87 5.14 -2.36 -11.97
N SER A 88 5.13 -2.02 -13.29
CA SER A 88 6.29 -2.30 -14.12
C SER A 88 7.52 -1.78 -13.36
N TYR A 89 8.04 -2.68 -12.53
CA TYR A 89 9.41 -3.05 -12.67
C TYR A 89 9.67 -3.08 -14.17
N VAL A 90 10.13 -1.96 -14.72
CA VAL A 90 11.19 -2.00 -15.69
C VAL A 90 12.13 -3.00 -15.07
N GLU A 91 12.13 -4.23 -15.59
CA GLU A 91 13.18 -5.19 -15.36
C GLU A 91 14.42 -4.54 -15.97
N VAL A 92 14.92 -3.51 -15.28
CA VAL A 92 16.31 -3.14 -15.31
C VAL A 92 16.92 -4.40 -14.75
N ARG A 93 17.27 -5.34 -15.66
CA ARG A 93 18.01 -6.56 -15.36
C ARG A 93 18.89 -6.22 -14.19
N PRO A 94 18.65 -6.78 -12.98
CA PRO A 94 19.35 -6.29 -11.82
C PRO A 94 20.81 -6.56 -12.13
N ARG A 95 21.57 -5.51 -12.43
CA ARG A 95 22.96 -5.49 -12.00
C ARG A 95 22.86 -5.96 -10.55
N LYS A 96 23.59 -7.02 -10.19
CA LYS A 96 23.70 -7.50 -8.81
C LYS A 96 24.27 -6.35 -7.96
N VAL A 97 23.43 -5.37 -7.66
CA VAL A 97 23.75 -4.27 -6.79
C VAL A 97 23.56 -4.86 -5.41
N ASN A 98 24.67 -4.99 -4.70
CA ASN A 98 24.62 -5.43 -3.34
C ASN A 98 23.95 -4.33 -2.51
N TYR A 99 22.71 -4.55 -2.06
CA TYR A 99 21.99 -3.65 -1.16
C TYR A 99 22.31 -3.95 0.30
N GLN A 100 22.18 -2.95 1.17
CA GLN A 100 22.18 -3.12 2.61
C GLN A 100 20.79 -3.58 3.07
N ARG A 101 20.76 -4.59 3.95
CA ARG A 101 19.53 -5.12 4.53
C ARG A 101 19.31 -4.56 5.94
N PRO A 102 18.07 -4.49 6.43
CA PRO A 102 17.76 -4.09 7.81
C PRO A 102 18.45 -5.01 8.82
N THR A 103 19.18 -4.41 9.76
CA THR A 103 19.77 -5.10 10.93
C THR A 103 19.15 -4.56 12.20
N ARG A 104 19.29 -5.29 13.32
CA ARG A 104 18.77 -4.84 14.63
C ARG A 104 19.37 -3.48 15.03
N ASP A 105 20.65 -3.27 14.78
CA ASP A 105 21.35 -2.02 15.11
C ASP A 105 21.13 -0.89 14.09
N ASN A 106 20.57 -1.22 12.92
CA ASN A 106 20.23 -0.22 11.89
C ASN A 106 19.00 -0.68 11.09
N PRO A 107 17.79 -0.62 11.70
CA PRO A 107 16.57 -1.11 11.06
C PRO A 107 16.23 -0.38 9.76
N PHE A 108 16.50 0.93 9.72
CA PHE A 108 16.18 1.79 8.59
C PHE A 108 17.30 1.91 7.55
N MET A 109 18.45 1.28 7.80
CA MET A 109 19.64 1.30 6.92
C MET A 109 20.15 2.73 6.65
N ASN A 110 19.97 3.62 7.61
CA ASN A 110 20.47 5.00 7.53
C ASN A 110 21.97 5.04 7.78
N LEU A 111 22.62 6.06 7.22
CA LEU A 111 24.03 6.33 7.49
C LEU A 111 24.21 6.69 8.97
N ARG A 112 25.19 6.07 9.62
CA ARG A 112 25.56 6.35 11.01
C ARG A 112 26.81 7.20 11.07
N LEU A 113 27.12 7.81 12.21
CA LEU A 113 28.38 8.56 12.34
C LEU A 113 29.60 7.65 12.19
N THR A 114 29.51 6.40 12.67
CA THR A 114 30.57 5.37 12.56
C THR A 114 30.90 4.95 11.14
N ASP A 115 29.99 5.24 10.21
CA ASP A 115 30.12 4.86 8.81
C ASP A 115 31.03 5.85 8.06
N TYR A 116 31.18 7.08 8.57
CA TYR A 116 32.13 8.08 8.06
C TYR A 116 33.58 7.74 8.44
N GLY A 117 34.53 8.07 7.57
CA GLY A 117 35.96 7.80 7.79
C GLY A 117 36.40 6.36 7.51
N THR A 118 35.46 5.43 7.30
CA THR A 118 35.80 4.08 6.82
C THR A 118 36.09 4.11 5.31
N LYS A 119 37.15 3.40 4.86
CA LYS A 119 37.42 3.20 3.42
C LYS A 119 36.36 2.33 2.71
N ARG A 120 35.35 1.86 3.44
CA ARG A 120 34.34 0.93 2.95
C ARG A 120 33.24 1.69 2.22
N ARG A 121 33.02 1.35 0.94
CA ARG A 121 31.85 1.83 0.21
C ARG A 121 30.58 1.26 0.82
N ILE A 122 29.72 2.15 1.31
CA ILE A 122 28.45 1.76 1.92
C ILE A 122 27.44 1.48 0.83
N LYS A 123 26.77 0.34 0.97
CA LYS A 123 25.81 -0.19 0.01
C LYS A 123 24.51 0.60 0.13
N PRO A 124 23.79 0.85 -0.97
CA PRO A 124 22.50 1.52 -0.90
C PRO A 124 21.51 0.71 -0.08
N ALA A 125 20.64 1.38 0.67
CA ALA A 125 19.58 0.74 1.43
C ALA A 125 18.60 -0.03 0.51
N LEU A 126 18.17 -1.21 0.95
CA LEU A 126 17.13 -1.98 0.27
C LEU A 126 15.76 -1.37 0.56
N ARG A 127 15.15 -0.74 -0.45
CA ARG A 127 13.81 -0.16 -0.36
C ARG A 127 12.79 -1.13 -0.95
N ASN A 128 12.25 -2.03 -0.14
CA ASN A 128 11.15 -2.92 -0.56
C ASN A 128 10.20 -3.20 0.60
N LYS A 129 8.97 -3.63 0.31
CA LYS A 129 7.96 -3.94 1.35
C LYS A 129 8.48 -4.96 2.39
N LYS A 130 9.30 -5.91 1.95
CA LYS A 130 9.92 -6.94 2.81
C LYS A 130 10.94 -6.35 3.80
N SER A 131 11.74 -5.36 3.39
CA SER A 131 12.70 -4.69 4.27
C SER A 131 12.00 -3.86 5.33
N TYR A 132 10.92 -3.16 4.98
CA TYR A 132 10.10 -2.43 5.95
C TYR A 132 9.43 -3.36 6.96
N LYS A 133 8.85 -4.48 6.51
CA LYS A 133 8.28 -5.48 7.43
C LYS A 133 9.33 -6.04 8.40
N LYS A 134 10.54 -6.31 7.90
CA LYS A 134 11.67 -6.77 8.72
C LYS A 134 12.17 -5.69 9.69
N ALA A 135 12.20 -4.43 9.26
CA ALA A 135 12.55 -3.32 10.14
C ALA A 135 11.52 -3.17 11.27
N SER A 136 10.22 -3.25 10.93
CA SER A 136 9.13 -3.20 11.90
C SER A 136 9.22 -4.31 12.94
N SER A 137 9.58 -5.54 12.54
CA SER A 137 9.68 -6.66 13.48
C SER A 137 10.73 -6.48 14.59
N TYR A 138 11.69 -5.56 14.42
CA TYR A 138 12.65 -5.25 15.49
C TYR A 138 12.03 -4.40 16.61
N PHE A 139 10.85 -3.82 16.39
CA PHE A 139 10.12 -2.96 17.31
C PHE A 139 8.93 -3.66 17.97
N ASP A 140 8.70 -4.94 17.70
CA ASP A 140 7.58 -5.72 18.25
C ASP A 140 7.63 -5.85 19.79
N ASN A 141 8.81 -5.66 20.40
CA ASN A 141 9.01 -5.70 21.86
C ASN A 141 8.81 -4.33 22.54
N LEU A 142 8.33 -3.31 21.84
CA LEU A 142 7.93 -2.04 22.47
C LEU A 142 6.60 -2.24 23.19
N PHE A 143 6.49 -1.71 24.41
CA PHE A 143 5.23 -1.71 25.15
C PHE A 143 4.17 -0.95 24.34
N LYS A 144 3.10 -1.65 23.96
CA LYS A 144 1.93 -1.06 23.33
C LYS A 144 0.85 -0.88 24.39
N GLY A 145 0.18 0.26 24.42
CA GLY A 145 -1.05 0.41 25.18
C GLY A 145 -2.05 -0.67 24.75
N THR A 146 -2.86 -1.17 25.68
CA THR A 146 -3.94 -2.13 25.36
C THR A 146 -5.02 -1.53 24.46
N ASP A 147 -5.02 -0.20 24.35
CA ASP A 147 -5.86 0.65 23.52
C ASP A 147 -5.23 1.04 22.17
N ASP A 148 -3.94 0.75 21.94
CA ASP A 148 -3.27 1.06 20.66
C ASP A 148 -3.51 -0.03 19.61
N LEU A 149 -4.71 -0.01 19.01
CA LEU A 149 -5.09 -0.91 17.91
C LEU A 149 -4.39 -0.59 16.58
N HIS A 150 -3.86 0.63 16.43
CA HIS A 150 -3.37 1.15 15.15
C HIS A 150 -1.87 1.47 15.13
N ASP A 151 -1.11 1.04 16.14
CA ASP A 151 0.31 1.34 16.29
C ASP A 151 0.60 2.85 16.14
N GLN A 152 -0.32 3.69 16.65
CA GLN A 152 -0.19 5.14 16.58
C GLN A 152 0.71 5.68 17.69
N GLU A 153 0.74 5.00 18.85
CA GLU A 153 1.60 5.38 19.98
C GLU A 153 3.06 5.02 19.68
N ASN A 154 3.25 3.91 18.96
CA ASN A 154 4.52 3.56 18.39
C ASN A 154 4.86 4.54 17.28
N PHE A 155 5.70 5.53 17.59
CA PHE A 155 6.19 6.59 16.68
C PHE A 155 6.95 6.09 15.43
N LEU A 156 6.74 4.85 14.96
CA LEU A 156 7.28 4.22 13.77
C LEU A 156 7.15 5.10 12.52
N ARG A 157 6.07 5.89 12.39
CA ARG A 157 5.91 6.87 11.30
C ARG A 157 7.01 7.94 11.28
N LYS A 158 7.58 8.29 12.44
CA LYS A 158 8.68 9.26 12.54
C LYS A 158 10.02 8.70 12.06
N TYR A 159 10.14 7.38 11.98
CA TYR A 159 11.37 6.71 11.58
C TYR A 159 11.28 6.21 10.14
N TYR A 160 12.17 6.69 9.28
CA TYR A 160 12.18 6.37 7.87
C TYR A 160 13.61 6.27 7.33
N THR A 161 13.75 5.61 6.17
CA THR A 161 15.03 5.55 5.44
C THR A 161 15.29 6.87 4.73
N MET A 162 16.42 7.52 5.03
CA MET A 162 16.84 8.77 4.41
C MET A 162 17.07 8.62 2.89
N PRO A 163 16.89 9.68 2.08
CA PRO A 163 17.14 9.65 0.63
C PRO A 163 18.58 9.25 0.30
N VAL A 164 19.55 9.68 1.11
CA VAL A 164 20.97 9.35 0.95
C VAL A 164 21.38 8.31 1.98
N THR A 165 21.85 7.15 1.53
CA THR A 165 22.27 6.01 2.38
C THR A 165 23.65 5.45 2.01
N THR A 166 24.38 6.12 1.10
CA THR A 166 25.68 5.66 0.62
C THR A 166 26.77 6.69 0.91
N VAL A 167 28.00 6.20 1.13
CA VAL A 167 29.22 7.01 1.18
C VAL A 167 30.22 6.44 0.16
N PRO A 168 30.71 7.25 -0.79
CA PRO A 168 30.29 8.62 -1.09
C PRO A 168 28.83 8.69 -1.57
N ASP A 169 28.24 9.88 -1.53
CA ASP A 169 26.89 10.12 -2.01
C ASP A 169 26.82 9.98 -3.55
N ASN A 170 25.61 9.79 -4.09
CA ASN A 170 25.41 9.56 -5.53
C ASN A 170 25.10 10.87 -6.30
N GLY A 171 25.77 11.98 -5.98
CA GLY A 171 25.53 13.29 -6.61
C GLY A 171 25.60 13.28 -8.14
N VAL A 172 26.51 12.50 -8.72
CA VAL A 172 26.62 12.34 -10.20
C VAL A 172 25.36 11.71 -10.80
N LYS A 173 24.74 10.74 -10.11
CA LYS A 173 23.49 10.13 -10.60
C LYS A 173 22.33 11.11 -10.53
N PHE A 174 22.28 11.92 -9.46
CA PHE A 174 21.28 12.98 -9.32
C PHE A 174 21.43 14.04 -10.41
N ALA A 175 22.65 14.54 -10.65
CA ALA A 175 22.91 15.48 -11.73
C ALA A 175 22.54 14.90 -13.11
N LYS A 176 22.88 13.63 -13.38
CA LYS A 176 22.44 12.94 -14.59
C LYS A 176 20.92 12.83 -14.66
N TRP A 177 20.21 12.67 -13.56
CA TRP A 177 18.75 12.66 -13.57
C TRP A 177 18.19 14.04 -13.93
N CYS A 178 18.70 15.12 -13.33
CA CYS A 178 18.26 16.50 -13.60
C CYS A 178 18.56 16.97 -15.03
N TYR A 179 19.77 16.69 -15.54
CA TYR A 179 20.30 17.34 -16.75
C TYR A 179 20.40 16.42 -17.98
N ARG A 180 19.92 15.16 -17.89
CA ARG A 180 19.94 14.26 -19.05
C ARG A 180 18.83 14.63 -20.03
N THR A 181 19.18 15.43 -21.03
CA THR A 181 18.38 15.61 -22.25
C THR A 181 18.56 14.41 -23.18
N ARG A 182 17.49 13.96 -23.87
CA ARG A 182 17.59 12.93 -24.92
C ARG A 182 18.62 13.38 -25.97
N GLY A 183 19.65 12.56 -26.23
CA GLY A 183 20.62 12.76 -27.31
C GLY A 183 21.97 13.39 -26.95
N ARG A 184 22.24 13.81 -25.70
CA ARG A 184 23.59 14.27 -25.28
C ARG A 184 24.17 13.44 -24.14
N ASN A 185 25.38 12.93 -24.33
CA ASN A 185 26.14 12.27 -23.28
C ASN A 185 26.60 13.31 -22.25
N PHE A 186 26.15 13.16 -21.00
CA PHE A 186 26.58 14.03 -19.89
C PHE A 186 28.04 13.73 -19.54
N GLN A 187 28.98 14.51 -20.09
CA GLN A 187 30.36 14.60 -19.62
C GLN A 187 30.38 15.52 -18.40
N GLY A 188 30.03 14.97 -17.24
CA GLY A 188 30.19 15.71 -15.99
C GLY A 188 31.68 15.91 -15.70
N TYR A 189 32.12 17.16 -15.61
CA TYR A 189 33.38 17.50 -14.95
C TYR A 189 33.30 17.04 -13.49
N SER A 190 34.20 16.15 -13.09
CA SER A 190 34.40 15.78 -11.69
C SER A 190 35.60 16.56 -11.17
N PRO A 191 35.44 17.61 -10.34
CA PRO A 191 36.57 18.41 -9.88
C PRO A 191 37.50 17.64 -8.92
N LEU A 192 37.07 16.47 -8.44
CA LEU A 192 37.74 15.73 -7.37
C LEU A 192 38.82 14.75 -7.83
N ASN A 193 39.09 14.63 -9.13
CA ASN A 193 40.17 13.76 -9.63
C ASN A 193 41.55 14.44 -9.72
N ASN A 194 41.64 15.75 -9.47
CA ASN A 194 42.90 16.50 -9.64
C ASN A 194 43.78 16.66 -8.39
N HIS A 195 43.44 16.04 -7.25
CA HIS A 195 44.20 16.20 -6.01
C HIS A 195 44.72 14.90 -5.36
N LEU A 196 44.87 13.81 -6.12
CA LEU A 196 45.51 12.57 -5.63
C LEU A 196 46.79 12.18 -6.39
N HIS A 197 47.38 13.12 -7.13
CA HIS A 197 48.73 12.99 -7.67
C HIS A 197 49.54 14.25 -7.37
N ARG A 198 49.96 14.41 -6.12
CA ARG A 198 51.21 15.07 -5.73
C ARG A 198 51.58 14.64 -4.32
#